data_AF-A0A060Y5B0-F1
#
_entry.id   AF-A0A060Y5B0-F1
#
_cell.length_a   1.000
_cell.length_b   1.000
_cell.length_c   1.000
_cell.angle_alpha   90.00
_cell.angle_beta   90.00
_cell.angle_gamma   90.00
#
_symmetry.space_group_name_H-M   'P 1'
#
loop_
_entity.id
_entity.type
_entity.pdbx_description
1 polymer ?
#
loop_
_entity_poly.entity_id
_entity_poly.type
_entity_poly.pdbx_seq_one_letter_code
_entity_poly.pdbx_strand_id
1 'polypeptide(L)'
;MEASLCKPHGGVYVETNLVLTNLSLSLCLLKTFIFTDGEDQELRRRAGANVVNTNCSAAHTRQALCCKMSVEYDKFIESQRKWFCHMDDDNYVIVPSLLKLLSSFQHTQDVYLGRPSLDHPIEAAERVKSDGSVSVKFWFATGGAGFCISRGLALKMSPWASLGNFISTAEKIRLPDDCTIGYIIEALLEVTLTHTHLFHSHLENLQRLPTDTVLEQVTLSYGGFENRRNVVSIGGAFSLVEDPSRFKTVHCLLYPETDWCPSKGHH
;
A
#
# COMPACT_ATOMS: atom_id res chain seq x y z
N MET A 1 -31.60 -12.63 -13.87
CA MET A 1 -31.23 -12.64 -12.44
C MET A 1 -29.89 -11.92 -12.34
N GLU A 2 -29.98 -10.60 -12.22
CA GLU A 2 -28.84 -9.69 -12.16
C GLU A 2 -28.17 -9.79 -10.79
N ALA A 3 -26.89 -10.16 -10.76
CA ALA A 3 -26.06 -10.02 -9.58
C ALA A 3 -25.52 -8.59 -9.54
N SER A 4 -26.27 -7.72 -8.86
CA SER A 4 -25.88 -6.35 -8.55
C SER A 4 -24.57 -6.35 -7.76
N LEU A 5 -23.47 -6.05 -8.44
CA LEU A 5 -22.20 -5.65 -7.82
C LEU A 5 -22.50 -4.50 -6.85
N CYS A 6 -22.22 -4.70 -5.56
CA CYS A 6 -22.36 -3.69 -4.51
C CYS A 6 -21.67 -2.39 -4.92
N LYS A 7 -22.45 -1.45 -5.46
CA LYS A 7 -22.22 -0.02 -5.31
C LYS A 7 -22.90 0.39 -4.01
N PRO A 8 -22.19 0.98 -3.03
CA PRO A 8 -22.84 1.76 -2.00
C PRO A 8 -23.40 3.03 -2.66
N HIS A 9 -24.72 3.09 -2.82
CA HIS A 9 -25.41 4.36 -2.94
C HIS A 9 -25.47 4.98 -1.54
N GLY A 10 -24.74 6.07 -1.33
CA GLY A 10 -24.67 6.79 -0.05
C GLY A 10 -23.23 6.99 0.37
N GLY A 11 -22.78 8.25 0.39
CA GLY A 11 -21.40 8.61 0.72
C GLY A 11 -21.02 8.19 2.14
N VAL A 12 -20.22 7.13 2.22
CA VAL A 12 -19.28 6.86 3.32
C VAL A 12 -18.04 6.34 2.62
N TYR A 13 -17.05 7.22 2.45
CA TYR A 13 -15.70 6.80 2.10
C TYR A 13 -15.18 6.04 3.33
N VAL A 14 -15.28 4.71 3.30
CA VAL A 14 -14.47 3.87 4.18
C VAL A 14 -13.14 3.79 3.45
N GLU A 15 -12.17 4.57 3.92
CA GLU A 15 -10.80 4.52 3.45
C GLU A 15 -10.20 3.24 4.04
N THR A 16 -10.45 2.14 3.32
CA THR A 16 -9.81 0.86 3.58
C THR A 16 -8.36 1.00 3.18
N ASN A 17 -7.41 0.69 4.05
CA ASN A 17 -6.11 0.25 3.57
C ASN A 17 -6.28 -1.23 3.23
N LEU A 18 -6.39 -1.48 1.91
CA LEU A 18 -6.55 -2.75 1.19
C LEU A 18 -8.00 -3.21 0.80
N VAL A 19 -8.39 -3.01 -0.47
CA VAL A 19 -9.52 -3.67 -1.12
C VAL A 19 -8.99 -4.87 -1.91
N LEU A 20 -8.87 -6.01 -1.24
CA LEU A 20 -8.84 -7.30 -1.93
C LEU A 20 -10.29 -7.81 -2.03
N THR A 21 -11.01 -7.34 -3.06
CA THR A 21 -12.34 -7.87 -3.39
C THR A 21 -12.24 -9.33 -3.77
N ASN A 22 -12.59 -10.22 -2.84
CA ASN A 22 -12.89 -11.64 -3.04
C ASN A 22 -11.82 -12.52 -3.72
N LEU A 23 -10.60 -12.03 -3.95
CA LEU A 23 -9.68 -12.72 -4.83
C LEU A 23 -8.26 -12.90 -4.31
N SER A 24 -7.83 -14.17 -4.26
CA SER A 24 -6.59 -14.70 -3.64
C SER A 24 -6.65 -14.97 -2.13
N LEU A 25 -7.83 -15.32 -1.62
CA LEU A 25 -8.02 -15.57 -0.18
C LEU A 25 -7.26 -16.81 0.35
N SER A 26 -6.94 -17.85 -0.45
CA SER A 26 -6.43 -19.11 0.12
C SER A 26 -4.95 -19.10 0.55
N LEU A 27 -4.06 -18.32 -0.08
CA LEU A 27 -2.63 -18.27 0.29
C LEU A 27 -2.23 -17.03 1.12
N CYS A 28 -2.95 -15.91 0.99
CA CYS A 28 -2.52 -14.62 1.55
C CYS A 28 -3.26 -14.22 2.86
N LEU A 29 -4.44 -14.79 3.13
CA LEU A 29 -5.24 -14.44 4.31
C LEU A 29 -4.48 -14.56 5.64
N LEU A 30 -3.54 -15.51 5.79
CA LEU A 30 -2.80 -15.65 7.06
C LEU A 30 -1.79 -14.53 7.34
N LYS A 31 -1.53 -13.65 6.36
CA LYS A 31 -0.42 -12.67 6.42
C LYS A 31 -0.84 -11.24 6.05
N THR A 32 -2.11 -11.02 5.72
CA THR A 32 -2.67 -9.70 5.37
C THR A 32 -3.60 -9.22 6.47
N PHE A 33 -3.41 -7.97 6.90
CA PHE A 33 -4.33 -7.25 7.79
C PHE A 33 -4.96 -6.09 7.03
N ILE A 34 -6.23 -5.80 7.31
CA ILE A 34 -6.99 -4.71 6.70
C ILE A 34 -7.29 -3.69 7.79
N PHE A 35 -6.84 -2.46 7.60
CA PHE A 35 -7.01 -1.39 8.58
C PHE A 35 -8.12 -0.47 8.11
N THR A 36 -9.09 -0.22 8.98
CA THR A 36 -10.30 0.55 8.70
C THR A 36 -10.60 1.52 9.84
N ASP A 37 -11.40 2.54 9.57
CA ASP A 37 -11.89 3.54 10.54
C ASP A 37 -13.25 3.16 11.18
N GLY A 38 -13.84 2.04 10.78
CA GLY A 38 -15.11 1.59 11.32
C GLY A 38 -15.35 0.08 11.20
N GLU A 39 -16.37 -0.40 11.90
CA GLU A 39 -16.81 -1.79 11.79
C GLU A 39 -17.52 -2.04 10.46
N ASP A 40 -17.06 -3.04 9.72
CA ASP A 40 -17.72 -3.54 8.51
C ASP A 40 -17.99 -5.05 8.66
N GLN A 41 -19.27 -5.41 8.76
CA GLN A 41 -19.69 -6.81 8.98
C GLN A 41 -19.34 -7.71 7.80
N GLU A 42 -19.39 -7.21 6.57
CA GLU A 42 -19.11 -8.00 5.38
C GLU A 42 -17.60 -8.22 5.23
N LEU A 43 -16.81 -7.18 5.47
CA LEU A 43 -15.35 -7.28 5.52
C LEU A 43 -14.90 -8.24 6.62
N ARG A 44 -15.51 -8.16 7.80
CA ARG A 44 -15.24 -9.06 8.93
C ARG A 44 -15.66 -10.49 8.64
N ARG A 45 -16.75 -10.70 7.89
CA ARG A 45 -17.16 -12.05 7.43
C ARG A 45 -16.13 -12.66 6.48
N ARG A 46 -15.49 -11.86 5.63
CA ARG A 46 -14.50 -12.33 4.63
C ARG A 46 -13.09 -12.49 5.17
N ALA A 47 -12.61 -11.53 5.97
CA ALA A 47 -11.23 -11.46 6.44
C ALA A 47 -11.07 -11.80 7.94
N GLY A 48 -12.17 -11.97 8.67
CA GLY A 48 -12.17 -12.46 10.05
C GLY A 48 -11.39 -11.55 11.00
N ALA A 49 -10.49 -12.14 11.78
CA ALA A 49 -9.66 -11.45 12.77
C ALA A 49 -8.57 -10.55 12.17
N ASN A 50 -8.40 -10.58 10.84
CA ASN A 50 -7.42 -9.73 10.17
C ASN A 50 -7.93 -8.31 9.89
N VAL A 51 -9.22 -8.06 10.11
CA VAL A 51 -9.79 -6.71 10.06
C VAL A 51 -9.50 -6.00 11.38
N VAL A 52 -8.81 -4.86 11.30
CA VAL A 52 -8.43 -4.04 12.43
C VAL A 52 -9.14 -2.70 12.31
N ASN A 53 -10.10 -2.47 13.19
CA ASN A 53 -10.66 -1.14 13.38
C ASN A 53 -9.68 -0.29 14.18
N THR A 54 -9.15 0.75 13.54
CA THR A 54 -8.15 1.67 14.09
C THR A 54 -8.77 2.67 15.08
N ASN A 55 -10.08 2.87 15.04
CA ASN A 55 -10.79 3.97 15.69
C ASN A 55 -10.22 5.37 15.33
N CYS A 56 -9.47 5.47 14.23
CA CYS A 56 -9.05 6.74 13.67
C CYS A 56 -10.21 7.40 12.91
N SER A 57 -10.06 8.68 12.57
CA SER A 57 -11.05 9.39 11.77
C SER A 57 -11.22 8.75 10.37
N ALA A 58 -12.45 8.74 9.87
CA ALA A 58 -12.76 8.34 8.49
C ALA A 58 -12.47 9.43 7.45
N ALA A 59 -11.95 10.59 7.87
CA ALA A 59 -11.56 11.64 6.96
C ALA A 59 -10.25 11.30 6.24
N HIS A 60 -10.12 11.68 4.98
CA HIS A 60 -8.90 11.53 4.18
C HIS A 60 -7.91 12.69 4.44
N THR A 61 -7.63 12.98 5.72
CA THR A 61 -6.71 14.04 6.14
C THR A 61 -5.36 13.48 6.57
N ARG A 62 -4.31 14.30 6.51
CA ARG A 62 -2.97 13.94 7.00
C ARG A 62 -3.01 13.28 8.38
N GLN A 63 -3.73 13.88 9.32
CA GLN A 63 -3.84 13.37 10.69
C GLN A 63 -4.49 11.98 10.75
N ALA A 64 -5.54 11.76 9.97
CA ALA A 64 -6.27 10.51 9.95
C ALA A 64 -5.44 9.37 9.33
N LEU A 65 -4.78 9.66 8.21
CA LEU A 65 -3.85 8.73 7.54
C LEU A 65 -2.67 8.37 8.45
N CYS A 66 -2.03 9.37 9.09
CA CYS A 66 -0.95 9.12 10.04
C CYS A 66 -1.43 8.32 11.26
N CYS A 67 -2.67 8.50 11.71
CA CYS A 67 -3.26 7.69 12.77
C CYS A 67 -3.41 6.22 12.32
N LYS A 68 -3.94 5.97 11.13
CA LYS A 68 -4.07 4.62 10.55
C LYS A 68 -2.69 3.94 10.40
N MET A 69 -1.72 4.65 9.82
CA MET A 69 -0.33 4.17 9.69
C MET A 69 0.32 3.86 11.03
N SER A 70 0.04 4.64 12.09
CA SER A 70 0.53 4.36 13.44
C SER A 70 0.03 2.99 13.93
N VAL A 71 -1.25 2.67 13.69
CA VAL A 71 -1.85 1.38 14.09
C VAL A 71 -1.30 0.24 13.24
N GLU A 72 -1.09 0.45 11.94
CA GLU A 72 -0.44 -0.52 11.04
C GLU A 72 0.95 -0.91 11.55
N TYR A 73 1.74 0.10 11.87
CA TYR A 73 3.10 -0.08 12.37
C TYR A 73 3.11 -0.84 13.71
N ASP A 74 2.31 -0.42 14.69
CA ASP A 74 2.25 -1.08 15.99
C ASP A 74 1.80 -2.54 15.86
N LYS A 75 0.79 -2.81 15.02
CA LYS A 75 0.32 -4.16 14.72
C LYS A 75 1.43 -5.03 14.11
N PHE A 76 2.25 -4.46 13.23
CA PHE A 76 3.40 -5.17 12.67
C PHE A 76 4.45 -5.51 13.73
N ILE A 77 4.80 -4.56 14.60
CA ILE A 77 5.78 -4.79 15.67
C ILE A 77 5.34 -5.95 16.56
N GLU A 78 4.06 -5.96 16.98
CA GLU A 78 3.43 -7.02 17.78
C GLU A 78 3.41 -8.38 17.08
N SER A 79 3.20 -8.40 15.76
CA SER A 79 3.06 -9.64 14.97
C SER A 79 4.33 -10.50 14.90
N GLN A 80 5.48 -9.95 15.28
CA GLN A 80 6.81 -10.58 15.14
C GLN A 80 7.18 -11.02 13.70
N ARG A 81 6.48 -10.48 12.69
CA ARG A 81 6.75 -10.79 11.27
C ARG A 81 8.05 -10.13 10.80
N LYS A 82 8.60 -10.70 9.72
CA LYS A 82 9.91 -10.32 9.15
C LYS A 82 9.86 -9.05 8.30
N TRP A 83 8.74 -8.77 7.65
CA TRP A 83 8.58 -7.69 6.70
C TRP A 83 7.26 -6.99 6.96
N PHE A 84 7.32 -5.66 7.03
CA PHE A 84 6.17 -4.77 6.98
C PHE A 84 6.04 -4.29 5.54
N CYS A 85 4.90 -4.50 4.90
CA CYS A 85 4.63 -3.93 3.59
C CYS A 85 3.28 -3.23 3.64
N HIS A 86 3.27 -1.94 3.31
CA HIS A 86 2.09 -1.11 3.25
C HIS A 86 1.62 -0.98 1.80
N MET A 87 0.30 -0.95 1.60
CA MET A 87 -0.39 -0.87 0.32
C MET A 87 -1.74 -0.18 0.51
N ASP A 88 -2.15 0.66 -0.44
CA ASP A 88 -3.48 1.30 -0.46
C ASP A 88 -4.56 0.31 -0.93
N ASP A 89 -5.85 0.65 -0.77
CA ASP A 89 -6.92 -0.19 -1.27
C ASP A 89 -7.04 -0.31 -2.78
N ASP A 90 -6.51 0.65 -3.52
CA ASP A 90 -6.48 0.60 -4.97
C ASP A 90 -5.29 -0.20 -5.53
N ASN A 91 -4.50 -0.86 -4.68
CA ASN A 91 -3.32 -1.63 -5.09
C ASN A 91 -3.62 -3.12 -5.31
N TYR A 92 -3.02 -3.71 -6.34
CA TYR A 92 -2.93 -5.15 -6.56
C TYR A 92 -1.51 -5.64 -6.28
N VAL A 93 -1.36 -6.60 -5.36
CA VAL A 93 -0.07 -7.17 -5.02
C VAL A 93 0.16 -8.50 -5.74
N ILE A 94 1.24 -8.57 -6.53
CA ILE A 94 1.69 -9.81 -7.15
C ILE A 94 2.60 -10.54 -6.15
N VAL A 95 2.00 -11.37 -5.32
CA VAL A 95 2.66 -12.03 -4.18
C VAL A 95 3.94 -12.80 -4.56
N PRO A 96 4.01 -13.58 -5.66
CA PRO A 96 5.24 -14.26 -6.06
C PRO A 96 6.41 -13.28 -6.31
N SER A 97 6.13 -12.16 -6.99
CA SER A 97 7.12 -11.11 -7.27
C SER A 97 7.58 -10.42 -5.98
N LEU A 98 6.65 -10.13 -5.06
CA LEU A 98 6.97 -9.57 -3.75
C LEU A 98 7.91 -10.50 -2.97
N LEU A 99 7.58 -11.79 -2.88
CA LEU A 99 8.40 -12.77 -2.17
C LEU A 99 9.78 -12.91 -2.81
N LYS A 100 9.87 -12.93 -4.15
CA LYS A 100 11.13 -12.95 -4.88
C LYS A 100 11.98 -11.73 -4.54
N LEU A 101 11.41 -10.52 -4.58
CA LEU A 101 12.12 -9.30 -4.20
C LEU A 101 12.63 -9.36 -2.75
N LEU A 102 11.75 -9.65 -1.80
CA LEU A 102 12.10 -9.68 -0.37
C LEU A 102 13.14 -10.75 -0.04
N SER A 103 13.17 -11.86 -0.79
CA SER A 103 14.14 -12.94 -0.59
C SER A 103 15.60 -12.55 -0.90
N SER A 104 15.79 -11.46 -1.67
CA SER A 104 17.12 -10.93 -1.97
C SER A 104 17.75 -10.11 -0.83
N PHE A 105 16.99 -9.88 0.25
CA PHE A 105 17.40 -9.08 1.40
C PHE A 105 17.29 -9.85 2.72
N GLN A 106 18.11 -9.49 3.70
CA GLN A 106 18.00 -10.02 5.06
C GLN A 106 17.07 -9.14 5.90
N HIS A 107 16.02 -9.71 6.46
CA HIS A 107 15.04 -8.98 7.27
C HIS A 107 15.58 -8.44 8.61
N THR A 108 16.80 -8.80 8.99
CA THR A 108 17.51 -8.29 10.19
C THR A 108 18.39 -7.07 9.89
N GLN A 109 18.61 -6.75 8.61
CA GLN A 109 19.33 -5.55 8.18
C GLN A 109 18.39 -4.35 8.08
N ASP A 110 18.97 -3.19 7.77
CA ASP A 110 18.22 -1.95 7.55
C ASP A 110 17.83 -1.85 6.07
N VAL A 111 16.60 -2.28 5.76
CA VAL A 111 16.08 -2.31 4.38
C VAL A 111 14.75 -1.58 4.32
N TYR A 112 14.70 -0.57 3.45
CA TYR A 112 13.51 0.19 3.05
C TYR A 112 13.40 0.15 1.52
N LEU A 113 12.30 -0.40 1.00
CA LEU A 113 12.09 -0.64 -0.43
C LEU A 113 10.84 0.10 -0.89
N GLY A 114 10.92 0.76 -2.04
CA GLY A 114 9.76 1.34 -2.69
C GLY A 114 10.14 2.21 -3.87
N ARG A 115 9.12 2.86 -4.44
CA ARG A 115 9.30 3.82 -5.52
C ARG A 115 9.40 5.24 -4.94
N PRO A 116 10.43 6.04 -5.27
CA PRO A 116 10.46 7.45 -4.88
C PRO A 116 9.31 8.23 -5.53
N SER A 117 8.69 9.13 -4.79
CA SER A 117 7.55 9.94 -5.26
C SER A 117 7.93 11.10 -6.18
N LEU A 118 9.14 11.61 -5.99
CA LEU A 118 9.70 12.74 -6.72
C LEU A 118 10.95 12.29 -7.50
N ASP A 119 11.44 13.14 -8.39
CA ASP A 119 12.75 12.98 -9.03
C ASP A 119 13.89 13.61 -8.19
N HIS A 120 13.56 14.18 -7.04
CA HIS A 120 14.48 14.77 -6.06
C HIS A 120 13.99 14.53 -4.61
N PRO A 121 14.88 14.59 -3.60
CA PRO A 121 14.47 14.52 -2.20
C PRO A 121 13.50 15.65 -1.84
N ILE A 122 12.49 15.36 -1.02
CA ILE A 122 11.62 16.41 -0.48
C ILE A 122 12.39 17.26 0.54
N GLU A 123 12.05 18.53 0.64
CA GLU A 123 12.56 19.45 1.66
C GLU A 123 11.49 19.71 2.71
N ALA A 124 11.80 19.47 3.99
CA ALA A 124 10.86 19.66 5.10
C ALA A 124 11.45 20.58 6.18
N ALA A 125 10.60 21.41 6.77
CA ALA A 125 10.98 22.25 7.90
C ALA A 125 10.77 21.48 9.22
N GLU A 126 11.86 21.14 9.90
CA GLU A 126 11.84 20.59 11.25
C GLU A 126 11.80 21.72 12.27
N ARG A 127 10.70 21.82 13.05
CA ARG A 127 10.59 22.80 14.14
C ARG A 127 11.50 22.40 15.31
N VAL A 128 12.46 23.26 15.64
CA VAL A 128 13.33 23.12 16.82
C VAL A 128 12.71 23.89 17.98
N LYS A 129 12.92 23.42 19.23
CA LYS A 129 12.35 24.02 20.46
C LYS A 129 12.77 25.49 20.71
N SER A 130 13.76 26.00 19.99
CA SER A 130 14.27 27.36 20.10
C SER A 130 13.97 28.17 18.83
N ASP A 131 12.69 28.51 18.61
CA ASP A 131 12.13 29.46 17.61
C ASP A 131 12.69 29.44 16.17
N GLY A 132 13.42 28.39 15.79
CA GLY A 132 14.04 28.20 14.49
C GLY A 132 13.56 26.91 13.84
N SER A 133 13.52 26.91 12.51
CA SER A 133 13.30 25.71 11.70
C SER A 133 14.60 25.31 11.02
N VAL A 134 14.98 24.04 11.13
CA VAL A 134 16.04 23.46 10.32
C VAL A 134 15.40 22.82 9.09
N SER A 135 15.98 23.02 7.92
CA SER A 135 15.54 22.35 6.70
C SER A 135 16.24 20.99 6.58
N VAL A 136 15.47 19.93 6.36
CA VAL A 136 15.97 18.57 6.14
C VAL A 136 15.54 18.08 4.76
N LYS A 137 16.42 17.30 4.11
CA LYS A 137 16.16 16.72 2.79
C LYS A 137 16.23 15.20 2.86
N PHE A 138 15.22 14.53 2.32
CA PHE A 138 15.15 13.08 2.36
C PHE A 138 14.29 12.51 1.23
N TRP A 139 14.52 11.25 0.87
CA TRP A 139 13.63 10.50 -0.01
C TRP A 139 12.52 9.82 0.80
N PHE A 140 11.42 9.52 0.13
CA PHE A 140 10.34 8.70 0.70
C PHE A 140 9.74 7.85 -0.41
N ALA A 141 9.30 6.64 -0.05
CA ALA A 141 8.54 5.79 -0.96
C ALA A 141 7.09 6.28 -1.04
N THR A 142 6.53 6.37 -2.24
CA THR A 142 5.13 6.75 -2.47
C THR A 142 4.19 5.75 -1.79
N GLY A 143 3.33 6.21 -0.87
CA GLY A 143 2.36 5.36 -0.16
C GLY A 143 1.49 4.54 -1.10
N GLY A 144 0.84 5.21 -2.07
CA GLY A 144 -0.04 4.54 -3.05
C GLY A 144 0.65 3.74 -4.16
N ALA A 145 1.98 3.62 -4.14
CA ALA A 145 2.69 2.58 -4.89
C ALA A 145 2.92 1.32 -4.05
N GLY A 146 2.83 1.46 -2.73
CA GLY A 146 3.27 0.51 -1.73
C GLY A 146 4.77 0.59 -1.44
N PHE A 147 5.14 0.15 -0.24
CA PHE A 147 6.53 0.06 0.19
C PHE A 147 6.72 -1.07 1.20
N CYS A 148 7.98 -1.49 1.41
CA CYS A 148 8.32 -2.52 2.38
C CYS A 148 9.49 -2.10 3.29
N ILE A 149 9.39 -2.47 4.56
CA ILE A 149 10.37 -2.21 5.62
C ILE A 149 10.72 -3.55 6.28
N SER A 150 12.00 -3.83 6.41
CA SER A 150 12.51 -4.97 7.17
C SER A 150 12.24 -4.85 8.67
N ARG A 151 12.09 -5.98 9.36
CA ARG A 151 11.91 -5.97 10.83
C ARG A 151 13.06 -5.28 11.56
N GLY A 152 14.31 -5.49 11.11
CA GLY A 152 15.49 -4.84 11.70
C GLY A 152 15.35 -3.32 11.71
N LEU A 153 15.03 -2.74 10.56
CA LEU A 153 14.78 -1.30 10.42
C LEU A 153 13.58 -0.84 11.23
N ALA A 154 12.45 -1.54 11.14
CA ALA A 154 11.25 -1.18 11.89
C ALA A 154 11.54 -1.14 13.39
N LEU A 155 12.24 -2.13 13.97
CA LEU A 155 12.56 -2.07 15.40
C LEU A 155 13.34 -0.79 15.78
N LYS A 156 14.22 -0.27 14.91
CA LYS A 156 14.94 1.00 15.11
C LYS A 156 14.05 2.24 14.95
N MET A 157 12.99 2.17 14.16
CA MET A 157 12.00 3.25 14.00
C MET A 157 11.12 3.45 15.25
N SER A 158 11.06 2.45 16.13
CA SER A 158 10.14 2.42 17.30
C SER A 158 10.14 3.69 18.17
N PRO A 159 11.27 4.38 18.45
CA PRO A 159 11.26 5.63 19.23
C PRO A 159 10.42 6.75 18.61
N TRP A 160 10.20 6.73 17.29
CA TRP A 160 9.45 7.75 16.54
C TRP A 160 8.13 7.24 15.96
N ALA A 161 7.96 5.92 15.83
CA ALA A 161 6.82 5.33 15.17
C ALA A 161 5.88 4.53 16.09
N SER A 162 6.40 3.92 17.16
CA SER A 162 5.57 3.03 17.99
C SER A 162 4.80 3.77 19.07
N LEU A 163 3.75 3.15 19.61
CA LEU A 163 2.99 3.63 20.77
C LEU A 163 2.40 5.03 20.55
N GLY A 164 1.92 5.29 19.34
CA GLY A 164 1.35 6.60 18.94
C GLY A 164 2.38 7.69 18.65
N ASN A 165 3.68 7.42 18.79
CA ASN A 165 4.72 8.41 18.47
C ASN A 165 4.72 8.80 16.98
N PHE A 166 4.26 7.92 16.09
CA PHE A 166 4.16 8.23 14.66
C PHE A 166 3.34 9.50 14.41
N ILE A 167 2.21 9.65 15.09
CA ILE A 167 1.33 10.83 14.98
C ILE A 167 2.07 12.09 15.44
N SER A 168 2.80 12.00 16.56
CA SER A 168 3.59 13.13 17.08
C SER A 168 4.72 13.53 16.13
N THR A 169 5.38 12.54 15.52
CA THR A 169 6.43 12.75 14.52
C THR A 169 5.86 13.41 13.25
N ALA A 170 4.74 12.91 12.74
CA ALA A 170 4.04 13.48 11.59
C ALA A 170 3.62 14.94 11.84
N GLU A 171 3.09 15.25 13.02
CA GLU A 171 2.68 16.63 13.36
C GLU A 171 3.86 17.59 13.52
N LYS A 172 5.05 17.08 13.92
CA LYS A 172 6.27 17.88 14.02
C LYS A 172 6.73 18.40 12.66
N ILE A 173 6.71 17.55 11.64
CA ILE A 173 7.14 17.88 10.27
C ILE A 173 5.99 18.33 9.36
N ARG A 174 4.74 18.12 9.79
CA ARG A 174 3.50 18.48 9.06
C ARG A 174 3.36 17.82 7.69
N LEU A 175 3.93 16.62 7.51
CA LEU A 175 3.90 15.88 6.26
C LEU A 175 2.98 14.64 6.32
N PRO A 176 2.53 14.13 5.16
CA PRO A 176 1.79 12.86 5.06
C PRO A 176 2.50 11.68 5.73
N ASP A 177 1.76 10.59 5.89
CA ASP A 177 2.22 9.35 6.51
C ASP A 177 3.40 8.72 5.75
N ASP A 178 3.33 8.62 4.43
CA ASP A 178 4.43 8.11 3.60
C ASP A 178 5.73 8.95 3.72
N CYS A 179 5.58 10.27 3.73
CA CYS A 179 6.64 11.22 3.98
C CYS A 179 7.20 11.10 5.40
N THR A 180 6.34 10.80 6.39
CA THR A 180 6.76 10.60 7.79
C THR A 180 7.57 9.32 7.94
N ILE A 181 7.19 8.24 7.23
CA ILE A 181 8.01 7.03 7.14
C ILE A 181 9.39 7.36 6.55
N GLY A 182 9.43 8.07 5.42
CA GLY A 182 10.68 8.50 4.79
C GLY A 182 11.54 9.37 5.72
N TYR A 183 10.92 10.34 6.40
CA TYR A 183 11.61 11.20 7.36
C TYR A 183 12.26 10.41 8.50
N ILE A 184 11.54 9.47 9.11
CA ILE A 184 12.10 8.64 10.18
C ILE A 184 13.27 7.81 9.67
N ILE A 185 13.16 7.22 8.48
CA ILE A 185 14.15 6.28 7.94
C ILE A 185 15.39 7.00 7.38
N GLU A 186 15.19 7.98 6.50
CA GLU A 186 16.28 8.66 5.77
C GLU A 186 16.88 9.80 6.59
N ALA A 187 16.05 10.62 7.25
CA ALA A 187 16.54 11.82 7.94
C ALA A 187 17.00 11.54 9.38
N LEU A 188 16.31 10.64 10.11
CA LEU A 188 16.64 10.36 11.51
C LEU A 188 17.52 9.12 11.70
N LEU A 189 17.30 8.06 10.91
CA LEU A 189 18.06 6.82 10.99
C LEU A 189 19.19 6.74 9.95
N GLU A 190 19.27 7.68 9.01
CA GLU A 190 20.28 7.74 7.95
C GLU A 190 20.34 6.46 7.08
N VAL A 191 19.18 5.82 6.87
CA VAL A 191 19.04 4.64 6.03
C VAL A 191 18.44 5.04 4.69
N THR A 192 19.15 4.74 3.60
CA THR A 192 18.71 5.10 2.25
C THR A 192 17.56 4.22 1.75
N LEU A 193 16.56 4.84 1.13
CA LEU A 193 15.53 4.18 0.34
C LEU A 193 16.19 3.41 -0.80
N THR A 194 15.98 2.11 -0.82
CA THR A 194 16.37 1.27 -1.95
C THR A 194 15.31 1.40 -3.04
N HIS A 195 15.64 2.21 -4.05
CA HIS A 195 14.76 2.48 -5.18
C HIS A 195 14.46 1.19 -5.95
N THR A 196 13.19 0.97 -6.27
CA THR A 196 12.74 -0.15 -7.09
C THR A 196 11.69 0.30 -8.09
N HIS A 197 11.79 -0.23 -9.31
CA HIS A 197 10.84 0.02 -10.40
C HIS A 197 9.69 -1.00 -10.42
N LEU A 198 9.58 -1.84 -9.40
CA LEU A 198 8.56 -2.90 -9.32
C LEU A 198 7.27 -2.45 -8.63
N PHE A 199 7.29 -1.28 -7.99
CA PHE A 199 6.13 -0.72 -7.29
C PHE A 199 5.52 0.40 -8.12
N HIS A 200 4.20 0.39 -8.30
CA HIS A 200 3.51 1.30 -9.21
C HIS A 200 2.26 1.94 -8.59
N SER A 201 2.18 3.27 -8.68
CA SER A 201 1.04 4.07 -8.22
C SER A 201 0.20 4.57 -9.38
N HIS A 202 -1.08 4.86 -9.13
CA HIS A 202 -1.94 5.57 -10.08
C HIS A 202 -1.52 7.03 -10.36
N LEU A 203 -0.50 7.54 -9.66
CA LEU A 203 0.14 8.83 -9.98
C LEU A 203 1.06 8.73 -11.22
N GLU A 204 1.36 7.51 -11.67
CA GLU A 204 2.12 7.27 -12.89
C GLU A 204 1.21 7.13 -14.10
N ASN A 205 1.81 7.13 -15.30
CA ASN A 205 1.11 6.71 -16.51
C ASN A 205 1.19 5.18 -16.67
N LEU A 206 0.25 4.46 -16.05
CA LEU A 206 0.22 2.99 -16.01
C LEU A 206 0.07 2.35 -17.40
N GLN A 207 -0.46 3.09 -18.37
CA GLN A 207 -0.58 2.63 -19.76
C GLN A 207 0.78 2.46 -20.45
N ARG A 208 1.83 3.11 -19.92
CA ARG A 208 3.20 3.02 -20.43
C ARG A 208 4.01 1.87 -19.83
N LEU A 209 3.47 1.15 -18.84
CA LEU A 209 4.15 -0.01 -18.30
C LEU A 209 4.29 -1.08 -19.39
N PRO A 210 5.47 -1.70 -19.56
CA PRO A 210 5.68 -2.72 -20.57
C PRO A 210 4.74 -3.91 -20.35
N THR A 211 3.93 -4.24 -21.37
CA THR A 211 2.92 -5.30 -21.29
C THR A 211 3.53 -6.68 -21.04
N ASP A 212 4.74 -6.91 -21.53
CA ASP A 212 5.49 -8.16 -21.38
C ASP A 212 6.00 -8.39 -19.96
N THR A 213 6.31 -7.33 -19.21
CA THR A 213 6.81 -7.43 -17.82
C THR A 213 5.78 -7.07 -16.77
N VAL A 214 4.55 -6.71 -17.15
CA VAL A 214 3.53 -6.22 -16.20
C VAL A 214 3.18 -7.23 -15.10
N LEU A 215 3.26 -8.54 -15.40
CA LEU A 215 3.00 -9.62 -14.44
C LEU A 215 4.21 -9.92 -13.54
N GLU A 216 5.37 -9.31 -13.81
CA GLU A 216 6.59 -9.43 -13.00
C GLU A 216 6.72 -8.30 -11.98
N GLN A 217 5.84 -7.30 -12.03
CA GLN A 217 5.80 -6.19 -11.07
C GLN A 217 5.42 -6.71 -9.68
N VAL A 218 5.66 -5.91 -8.64
CA VAL A 218 5.31 -6.23 -7.25
C VAL A 218 3.94 -5.65 -6.90
N THR A 219 3.70 -4.40 -7.24
CA THR A 219 2.40 -3.75 -7.09
C THR A 219 1.95 -3.13 -8.40
N LEU A 220 0.64 -3.11 -8.62
CA LEU A 220 -0.02 -2.30 -9.64
C LEU A 220 -1.10 -1.48 -8.94
N SER A 221 -1.49 -0.35 -9.50
CA SER A 221 -2.62 0.45 -9.02
C SER A 221 -3.58 0.72 -10.19
N TYR A 222 -4.64 1.51 -9.96
CA TYR A 222 -5.52 2.00 -11.00
C TYR A 222 -6.02 3.41 -10.67
N GLY A 223 -6.29 4.21 -11.69
CA GLY A 223 -6.79 5.57 -11.53
C GLY A 223 -8.21 5.60 -10.96
N GLY A 224 -8.39 6.46 -9.95
CA GLY A 224 -9.69 6.74 -9.36
C GLY A 224 -10.67 7.48 -10.28
N PHE A 225 -11.70 8.08 -9.69
CA PHE A 225 -12.80 8.71 -10.42
C PHE A 225 -12.34 9.75 -11.46
N GLU A 226 -11.31 10.54 -11.12
CA GLU A 226 -10.78 11.61 -11.97
C GLU A 226 -9.99 11.09 -13.19
N ASN A 227 -9.40 9.90 -13.08
CA ASN A 227 -8.54 9.35 -14.13
C ASN A 227 -8.77 7.85 -14.36
N ARG A 228 -10.04 7.47 -14.58
CA ARG A 228 -10.46 6.07 -14.78
C ARG A 228 -9.76 5.33 -15.93
N ARG A 229 -9.08 6.06 -16.82
CA ARG A 229 -8.34 5.46 -17.95
C ARG A 229 -6.92 5.07 -17.58
N ASN A 230 -6.41 5.52 -16.43
CA ASN A 230 -5.08 5.18 -15.97
C ASN A 230 -5.07 3.77 -15.40
N VAL A 231 -4.87 2.80 -16.28
CA VAL A 231 -4.77 1.39 -15.95
C VAL A 231 -3.66 0.77 -16.77
N VAL A 232 -3.20 -0.40 -16.34
CA VAL A 232 -2.22 -1.16 -17.09
C VAL A 232 -2.75 -1.59 -18.46
N SER A 233 -1.90 -1.45 -19.48
CA SER A 233 -2.20 -1.88 -20.85
C SER A 233 -2.02 -3.39 -20.99
N ILE A 234 -2.98 -4.16 -20.45
CA ILE A 234 -2.96 -5.63 -20.46
C ILE A 234 -4.24 -6.20 -21.10
N GLY A 235 -4.05 -7.15 -22.02
CA GLY A 235 -5.12 -7.87 -22.68
C GLY A 235 -5.59 -9.10 -21.88
N GLY A 236 -6.86 -9.45 -21.99
CA GLY A 236 -7.41 -10.65 -21.36
C GLY A 236 -8.89 -10.83 -21.66
N ALA A 237 -9.51 -11.76 -20.95
CA ALA A 237 -10.90 -12.17 -21.22
C ALA A 237 -11.96 -11.13 -20.83
N PHE A 238 -11.61 -10.09 -20.07
CA PHE A 238 -12.56 -9.07 -19.60
C PHE A 238 -12.41 -7.75 -20.37
N SER A 239 -13.54 -7.18 -20.80
CA SER A 239 -13.61 -5.82 -21.33
C SER A 239 -13.38 -4.76 -20.25
N LEU A 240 -13.02 -3.53 -20.62
CA LEU A 240 -12.84 -2.40 -19.67
C LEU A 240 -14.11 -2.04 -18.90
N VAL A 241 -15.27 -2.47 -19.38
CA VAL A 241 -16.54 -2.30 -18.66
C VAL A 241 -16.67 -3.33 -17.53
N GLU A 242 -16.25 -4.58 -17.76
CA GLU A 242 -16.34 -5.68 -16.78
C GLU A 242 -15.22 -5.67 -15.74
N ASP A 243 -14.07 -5.12 -16.14
CA ASP A 243 -12.83 -5.04 -15.35
C ASP A 243 -12.17 -3.67 -15.54
N PRO A 244 -12.75 -2.61 -14.95
CA PRO A 244 -12.29 -1.24 -15.14
C PRO A 244 -10.91 -0.97 -14.53
N SER A 245 -10.46 -1.72 -13.52
CA SER A 245 -9.11 -1.59 -12.94
C SER A 245 -8.07 -2.48 -13.63
N ARG A 246 -8.50 -3.42 -14.48
CA ARG A 246 -7.68 -4.53 -15.03
C ARG A 246 -7.25 -5.58 -14.01
N PHE A 247 -7.66 -5.49 -12.74
CA PHE A 247 -7.21 -6.41 -11.69
C PHE A 247 -7.77 -7.82 -11.86
N LYS A 248 -8.99 -7.98 -12.39
CA LYS A 248 -9.50 -9.33 -12.71
C LYS A 248 -8.69 -9.97 -13.82
N THR A 249 -8.32 -9.18 -14.83
CA THR A 249 -7.48 -9.61 -15.95
C THR A 249 -6.10 -10.04 -15.45
N VAL A 250 -5.42 -9.19 -14.68
CA VAL A 250 -4.13 -9.52 -14.04
C VAL A 250 -4.25 -10.80 -13.21
N HIS A 251 -5.30 -10.91 -12.39
CA HIS A 251 -5.51 -12.08 -11.55
C HIS A 251 -5.69 -13.36 -12.35
N CYS A 252 -6.53 -13.37 -13.39
CA CYS A 252 -6.75 -14.56 -14.20
C CYS A 252 -5.57 -14.96 -15.08
N LEU A 253 -4.67 -14.02 -15.39
CA LEU A 253 -3.42 -14.35 -16.05
C LEU A 253 -2.40 -14.98 -15.09
N LEU A 254 -2.39 -14.56 -13.83
CA LEU A 254 -1.53 -15.12 -12.79
C LEU A 254 -2.04 -16.45 -12.21
N TYR A 255 -3.36 -16.59 -12.07
CA TYR A 255 -4.06 -17.70 -11.41
C TYR A 255 -5.22 -18.22 -12.28
N PRO A 256 -4.94 -18.78 -13.46
CA PRO A 256 -5.96 -19.18 -14.43
C PRO A 256 -6.90 -20.29 -13.95
N GLU A 257 -6.50 -21.04 -12.93
CA GLU A 257 -7.27 -22.10 -12.28
C GLU A 257 -8.41 -21.58 -11.38
N THR A 258 -8.48 -20.27 -11.16
CA THR A 258 -9.48 -19.68 -10.28
C THR A 258 -10.89 -19.80 -10.88
N ASP A 259 -11.86 -20.32 -10.11
CA ASP A 259 -13.17 -20.76 -10.61
C ASP A 259 -14.00 -19.74 -11.41
N TRP A 260 -13.88 -18.44 -11.11
CA TRP A 260 -14.61 -17.38 -11.83
C TRP A 260 -13.82 -16.79 -13.00
N CYS A 261 -12.57 -17.20 -13.19
CA CYS A 261 -11.82 -16.82 -14.37
C CYS A 261 -12.45 -17.46 -15.60
N PRO A 262 -12.61 -16.71 -16.71
CA PRO A 262 -13.13 -17.26 -17.93
C PRO A 262 -12.22 -18.40 -18.36
N SER A 263 -12.80 -19.60 -18.51
CA SER A 263 -12.08 -20.70 -19.13
C SER A 263 -11.55 -20.22 -20.47
N LYS A 264 -10.34 -20.61 -20.85
CA LYS A 264 -9.78 -20.30 -22.17
C LYS A 264 -10.75 -20.83 -23.21
N GLY A 265 -11.64 -19.96 -23.69
CA GLY A 265 -12.55 -20.26 -24.77
C GLY A 265 -11.68 -20.66 -25.95
N HIS A 266 -11.86 -21.88 -26.42
CA HIS A 266 -11.40 -22.29 -27.73
C HIS A 266 -11.85 -21.22 -28.74
N HIS A 267 -10.91 -20.42 -29.21
CA HIS A 267 -11.00 -19.80 -30.52
C HIS A 267 -10.61 -20.84 -31.56
#